data_AF-A0A956Q7B0-F1
#
_entry.id   AF-A0A956Q7B0-F1
#
_cell.length_a   1.000
_cell.length_b   1.000
_cell.length_c   1.000
_cell.angle_alpha   90.00
_cell.angle_beta   90.00
_cell.angle_gamma   90.00
#
_symmetry.space_group_name_H-M   'P 1'
#
loop_
_entity.id
_entity.type
_entity.pdbx_description
1 polymer ?
#
loop_
_entity_poly.entity_id
_entity_poly.type
_entity_poly.pdbx_seq_one_letter_code
_entity_poly.pdbx_strand_id
1 'polypeptide(L)'
;MIPRYSSDVSKLVSSLEKTYHDPSVTVAEAQKLARKAHQEGELARQAIDSSEEGRKLRLEVVDPLLAREREIQALKDRLAQGGPTRATDNFCLGKRLRAKKADYDRLRANLTWEDLPRKLKFQLADYVAARRREVRFGDAETVRKQAVAALELSRAV
;
A
#
# COMPACT_ATOMS: atom_id res chain seq x y z
N MET A 1 -20.91 1.09 18.92
CA MET A 1 -21.52 0.39 17.77
C MET A 1 -20.63 0.64 16.56
N ILE A 2 -19.70 -0.28 16.26
CA ILE A 2 -18.69 -0.10 15.20
C ILE A 2 -19.38 -0.35 13.84
N PRO A 3 -19.28 0.55 12.85
CA PRO A 3 -19.95 0.35 11.57
C PRO A 3 -19.37 -0.88 10.85
N ARG A 4 -20.24 -1.82 10.49
CA ARG A 4 -19.94 -3.07 9.76
C ARG A 4 -19.60 -2.84 8.27
N TYR A 5 -18.81 -1.81 7.94
CA TYR A 5 -18.36 -1.56 6.55
C TYR A 5 -17.08 -2.32 6.19
N SER A 6 -16.52 -3.08 7.13
CA SER A 6 -15.46 -4.05 6.87
C SER A 6 -15.90 -5.20 5.95
N SER A 7 -17.20 -5.54 5.88
CA SER A 7 -17.71 -6.66 5.08
C SER A 7 -17.32 -6.57 3.61
N ASP A 8 -17.57 -5.42 2.97
CA ASP A 8 -17.53 -5.35 1.51
C ASP A 8 -16.13 -5.00 1.00
N VAL A 9 -15.36 -4.24 1.79
CA VAL A 9 -13.93 -4.01 1.54
C VAL A 9 -13.14 -5.29 1.84
N SER A 10 -13.43 -6.02 2.91
CA SER A 10 -12.80 -7.33 3.18
C SER A 10 -13.20 -8.37 2.14
N LYS A 11 -14.45 -8.39 1.65
CA LYS A 11 -14.85 -9.26 0.54
C LYS A 11 -14.16 -8.89 -0.77
N LEU A 12 -14.01 -7.60 -1.07
CA LEU A 12 -13.23 -7.14 -2.23
C LEU A 12 -11.76 -7.52 -2.11
N VAL A 13 -11.16 -7.33 -0.94
CA VAL A 13 -9.76 -7.68 -0.65
C VAL A 13 -9.56 -9.20 -0.68
N SER A 14 -10.48 -10.01 -0.13
CA SER A 14 -10.41 -11.48 -0.19
C SER A 14 -10.71 -12.04 -1.59
N SER A 15 -11.62 -11.43 -2.36
CA SER A 15 -11.82 -11.78 -3.77
C SER A 15 -10.62 -11.39 -4.63
N LEU A 16 -9.94 -10.29 -4.30
CA LEU A 16 -8.67 -9.86 -4.91
C LEU A 16 -7.49 -10.77 -4.50
N GLU A 17 -7.43 -11.25 -3.26
CA GLU A 17 -6.43 -12.22 -2.80
C GLU A 17 -6.58 -13.57 -3.51
N LYS A 18 -7.82 -14.03 -3.75
CA LYS A 18 -8.09 -15.25 -4.51
C LYS A 18 -7.67 -15.15 -5.97
N THR A 19 -7.78 -13.98 -6.59
CA THR A 19 -7.31 -13.75 -7.97
C THR A 19 -5.80 -13.57 -8.07
N TYR A 20 -5.13 -13.17 -6.98
CA TYR A 20 -3.69 -12.86 -6.98
C TYR A 20 -2.79 -14.09 -6.82
N HIS A 21 -3.34 -15.19 -6.30
CA HIS A 21 -2.70 -16.52 -6.34
C HIS A 21 -3.11 -17.35 -7.55
N ASP A 22 -3.91 -16.78 -8.46
CA ASP A 22 -4.31 -17.45 -9.68
C ASP A 22 -3.25 -17.18 -10.76
N PRO A 23 -2.48 -18.19 -11.20
CA PRO A 23 -1.48 -18.04 -12.26
C PRO A 23 -2.11 -17.65 -13.62
N SER A 24 -3.44 -17.61 -13.72
CA SER A 24 -4.20 -17.21 -14.90
C SER A 24 -4.29 -15.70 -15.13
N VAL A 25 -4.06 -14.84 -14.12
CA VAL A 25 -3.98 -13.38 -14.38
C VAL A 25 -2.80 -13.15 -15.31
N THR A 26 -3.03 -12.55 -16.46
CA THR A 26 -1.96 -12.28 -17.45
C THR A 26 -1.22 -10.98 -17.13
N VAL A 27 -0.02 -10.75 -17.69
CA VAL A 27 0.74 -9.49 -17.50
C VAL A 27 -0.14 -8.30 -17.89
N ALA A 28 -0.94 -8.48 -18.95
CA ALA A 28 -1.87 -7.49 -19.47
C ALA A 28 -3.00 -7.15 -18.49
N GLU A 29 -3.55 -8.14 -17.79
CA GLU A 29 -4.59 -7.91 -16.78
C GLU A 29 -4.03 -7.25 -15.52
N ALA A 30 -2.84 -7.64 -15.06
CA ALA A 30 -2.15 -6.97 -13.97
C ALA A 30 -1.86 -5.49 -14.31
N GLN A 31 -1.41 -5.21 -15.54
CA GLN A 31 -1.21 -3.84 -16.04
C GLN A 31 -2.52 -3.05 -16.12
N LYS A 32 -3.61 -3.68 -16.57
CA LYS A 32 -4.93 -3.04 -16.64
C LYS A 32 -5.45 -2.69 -15.24
N LEU A 33 -5.28 -3.59 -14.26
CA LEU A 33 -5.64 -3.35 -12.86
C LEU A 33 -4.78 -2.26 -12.23
N ALA A 34 -3.46 -2.24 -12.51
CA ALA A 34 -2.56 -1.19 -12.02
C ALA A 34 -2.96 0.19 -12.56
N ARG A 35 -3.24 0.29 -13.87
CA ARG A 35 -3.71 1.54 -14.49
C ARG A 35 -5.04 2.00 -13.91
N LYS A 36 -5.98 1.07 -13.71
CA LYS A 36 -7.28 1.37 -13.09
C LYS A 36 -7.11 1.89 -11.66
N ALA A 37 -6.27 1.23 -10.85
CA ALA A 37 -6.00 1.67 -9.49
C ALA A 37 -5.33 3.04 -9.44
N HIS A 38 -4.42 3.34 -10.37
CA HIS A 38 -3.81 4.67 -10.51
C HIS A 38 -4.85 5.74 -10.86
N GLN A 39 -5.75 5.46 -11.83
CA GLN A 39 -6.84 6.38 -12.19
C GLN A 39 -7.80 6.63 -11.01
N GLU A 40 -8.20 5.57 -10.28
CA GLU A 40 -8.99 5.70 -9.06
C GLU A 40 -8.27 6.56 -8.00
N GLY A 41 -6.95 6.40 -7.86
CA GLY A 41 -6.11 7.18 -6.96
C GLY A 41 -6.08 8.67 -7.31
N GLU A 42 -5.92 9.00 -8.59
CA GLU A 42 -5.92 10.39 -9.05
C GLU A 42 -7.29 11.06 -8.89
N LEU A 43 -8.39 10.35 -9.17
CA LEU A 43 -9.74 10.87 -8.93
C LEU A 43 -9.99 11.13 -7.45
N ALA A 44 -9.61 10.19 -6.57
CA ALA A 44 -9.74 10.37 -5.13
C ALA A 44 -8.86 11.51 -4.61
N ARG A 45 -7.67 11.69 -5.18
CA ARG A 45 -6.78 12.81 -4.88
C ARG A 45 -7.43 14.15 -5.26
N GLN A 46 -7.96 14.26 -6.47
CA GLN A 46 -8.64 15.47 -6.93
C GLN A 46 -9.85 15.79 -6.04
N ALA A 47 -10.59 14.78 -5.60
CA ALA A 47 -11.71 14.96 -4.69
C ALA A 47 -11.29 15.54 -3.33
N ILE A 48 -10.15 15.13 -2.78
CA ILE A 48 -9.61 15.68 -1.52
C ILE A 48 -9.03 17.09 -1.74
N ASP A 49 -8.25 17.24 -2.81
CA ASP A 49 -7.57 18.49 -3.16
C ASP A 49 -8.57 19.60 -3.58
N SER A 50 -9.85 19.26 -3.79
CA SER A 50 -10.93 20.22 -4.00
C SER A 50 -11.21 21.13 -2.79
N SER A 51 -10.66 20.79 -1.62
CA SER A 51 -10.70 21.63 -0.41
C SER A 51 -9.29 21.89 0.11
N GLU A 52 -9.02 23.10 0.59
CA GLU A 52 -7.71 23.46 1.16
C GLU A 52 -7.39 22.61 2.40
N GLU A 53 -8.39 22.41 3.27
CA GLU A 53 -8.27 21.56 4.46
C GLU A 53 -7.94 20.10 4.09
N GLY A 54 -8.62 19.55 3.09
CA GLY A 54 -8.35 18.20 2.60
C GLY A 54 -6.95 18.07 1.99
N ARG A 55 -6.55 19.03 1.15
CA ARG A 55 -5.22 19.08 0.55
C ARG A 55 -4.12 19.12 1.62
N LYS A 56 -4.28 19.98 2.62
CA LYS A 56 -3.33 20.12 3.72
C LYS A 56 -3.21 18.83 4.51
N LEU A 57 -4.34 18.23 4.89
CA LEU A 57 -4.35 16.98 5.64
C LEU A 57 -3.74 15.82 4.85
N ARG A 58 -3.97 15.77 3.53
CA ARG A 58 -3.33 14.79 2.65
C ARG A 58 -1.81 14.95 2.67
N LEU A 59 -1.31 16.15 2.37
CA LEU A 59 0.13 16.40 2.22
C LEU A 59 0.90 16.29 3.54
N GLU A 60 0.34 16.79 4.64
CA GLU A 60 1.05 16.88 5.91
C GLU A 60 0.92 15.63 6.77
N VAL A 61 -0.14 14.84 6.58
CA VAL A 61 -0.44 13.71 7.48
C VAL A 61 -0.59 12.40 6.73
N VAL A 62 -1.48 12.34 5.74
CA VAL A 62 -1.85 11.07 5.09
C VAL A 62 -0.71 10.54 4.21
N ASP A 63 -0.12 11.37 3.36
CA ASP A 63 0.96 10.96 2.46
C ASP A 63 2.21 10.51 3.25
N PRO A 64 2.67 11.23 4.29
CA PRO A 64 3.72 10.76 5.18
C PRO A 64 3.39 9.43 5.87
N LEU A 65 2.13 9.25 6.31
CA LEU A 65 1.70 7.99 6.92
C LEU A 65 1.78 6.82 5.94
N LEU A 66 1.24 6.98 4.72
CA LEU A 66 1.29 5.95 3.69
C LEU A 66 2.72 5.63 3.26
N ALA A 67 3.59 6.65 3.16
CA ALA A 67 5.00 6.45 2.91
C ALA A 67 5.67 5.62 4.02
N ARG A 68 5.36 5.93 5.29
CA ARG A 68 5.90 5.19 6.44
C ARG A 68 5.37 3.76 6.52
N GLU A 69 4.10 3.51 6.17
CA GLU A 69 3.55 2.16 6.00
C GLU A 69 4.35 1.35 4.98
N ARG A 70 4.67 1.97 3.84
CA ARG A 70 5.45 1.33 2.78
C ARG A 70 6.87 0.99 3.24
N GLU A 71 7.54 1.90 3.95
CA GLU A 71 8.86 1.63 4.53
C GLU A 71 8.83 0.46 5.52
N ILE A 72 7.81 0.41 6.37
CA ILE A 72 7.59 -0.69 7.32
C ILE A 72 7.37 -2.01 6.58
N GLN A 73 6.56 -2.00 5.52
CA GLN A 73 6.29 -3.20 4.74
C GLN A 73 7.55 -3.70 4.02
N ALA A 74 8.30 -2.81 3.38
CA ALA A 74 9.57 -3.17 2.74
C ALA A 74 10.59 -3.76 3.74
N LEU A 75 10.64 -3.27 4.98
CA LEU A 75 11.49 -3.84 6.03
C LEU A 75 11.00 -5.22 6.48
N LYS A 76 9.69 -5.44 6.57
CA LYS A 76 9.11 -6.76 6.86
C LYS A 76 9.42 -7.75 5.74
N ASP A 77 9.25 -7.33 4.49
CA ASP A 77 9.51 -8.19 3.33
C ASP A 77 10.98 -8.58 3.27
N ARG A 78 11.89 -7.63 3.54
CA ARG A 78 13.33 -7.92 3.67
C ARG A 78 13.67 -8.89 4.80
N LEU A 79 13.01 -8.77 5.95
CA LEU A 79 13.18 -9.71 7.06
C LEU A 79 12.61 -11.10 6.73
N ALA A 80 11.47 -11.15 6.03
CA ALA A 80 10.81 -12.40 5.62
C ALA A 80 11.57 -13.13 4.51
N GLN A 81 12.18 -12.38 3.58
CA GLN A 81 12.99 -12.93 2.49
C GLN A 81 14.33 -13.51 2.97
N GLY A 82 14.72 -13.25 4.23
CA GLY A 82 15.67 -14.06 5.00
C GLY A 82 16.78 -14.72 4.20
N GLY A 83 17.52 -13.94 3.39
CA GLY A 83 18.73 -14.42 2.74
C GLY A 83 19.82 -14.70 3.78
N PRO A 84 21.04 -15.11 3.37
CA PRO A 84 22.17 -15.27 4.28
C PRO A 84 22.70 -13.91 4.75
N THR A 85 21.86 -13.10 5.39
CA THR A 85 22.23 -11.91 6.14
C THR A 85 22.76 -12.34 7.49
N ARG A 86 23.90 -11.77 7.90
CA ARG A 86 24.52 -12.06 9.19
C ARG A 86 23.50 -11.76 10.30
N ALA A 87 23.51 -12.52 11.40
CA ALA A 87 22.58 -12.31 12.51
C ALA A 87 22.53 -10.84 13.02
N THR A 88 23.65 -10.13 12.87
CA THR A 88 23.79 -8.68 13.11
C THR A 88 22.89 -7.82 12.21
N ASP A 89 22.71 -8.19 10.95
CA ASP A 89 21.90 -7.45 9.99
C ASP A 89 20.41 -7.60 10.30
N ASN A 90 19.98 -8.80 10.66
CA ASN A 90 18.59 -9.05 11.10
C ASN A 90 18.27 -8.30 12.40
N PHE A 91 19.23 -8.22 13.33
CA PHE A 91 19.08 -7.40 14.54
C PHE A 91 18.95 -5.90 14.21
N CYS A 92 19.80 -5.38 13.33
CA CYS A 92 19.75 -3.99 12.86
C CYS A 92 18.45 -3.66 12.12
N LEU A 93 17.98 -4.55 11.24
CA LEU A 93 16.70 -4.43 10.54
C LEU A 93 15.52 -4.48 11.52
N GLY A 94 15.56 -5.36 12.52
CA GLY A 94 14.54 -5.44 13.57
C GLY A 94 14.49 -4.17 14.45
N LYS A 95 15.64 -3.59 14.79
CA LYS A 95 15.72 -2.29 15.49
C LYS A 95 15.13 -1.16 14.62
N ARG A 96 15.50 -1.11 13.33
CA ARG A 96 14.99 -0.12 12.38
C ARG A 96 13.48 -0.25 12.15
N LEU A 97 12.96 -1.46 12.08
CA LEU A 97 11.52 -1.74 11.98
C LEU A 97 10.78 -1.21 13.21
N ARG A 98 11.30 -1.46 14.42
CA ARG A 98 10.70 -0.94 15.67
C ARG A 98 10.68 0.58 15.70
N ALA A 99 11.79 1.23 15.32
CA ALA A 99 11.85 2.70 15.24
C ALA A 99 10.82 3.25 14.24
N LYS A 100 10.72 2.66 13.06
CA LYS A 100 9.77 3.08 12.02
C LYS A 100 8.32 2.86 12.43
N LYS A 101 8.00 1.78 13.15
CA LYS A 101 6.67 1.57 13.76
C LYS A 101 6.33 2.64 14.79
N ALA A 102 7.28 2.98 15.68
CA ALA A 102 7.06 4.04 16.66
C ALA A 102 6.83 5.41 15.99
N ASP A 103 7.58 5.73 14.94
CA ASP A 103 7.35 6.94 14.14
C ASP A 103 5.97 6.94 13.46
N TYR A 104 5.54 5.78 12.93
CA TYR A 104 4.20 5.61 12.36
C TYR A 104 3.11 5.83 13.41
N ASP A 105 3.24 5.23 14.59
CA ASP A 105 2.25 5.38 15.66
C ASP A 105 2.16 6.83 16.15
N ARG A 106 3.29 7.56 16.20
CA ARG A 106 3.31 9.00 16.49
C ARG A 106 2.60 9.82 15.42
N LEU A 107 2.91 9.59 14.15
CA LEU A 107 2.25 10.26 13.03
C LEU A 107 0.74 9.98 13.03
N ARG A 108 0.34 8.75 13.39
CA ARG A 108 -1.05 8.34 13.46
C ARG A 108 -1.78 8.97 14.64
N ALA A 109 -1.11 9.14 15.78
CA ALA A 109 -1.67 9.81 16.95
C ALA A 109 -1.96 11.30 16.70
N ASN A 110 -1.17 11.95 15.84
CA ASN A 110 -1.40 13.34 15.43
C ASN A 110 -2.60 13.51 14.47
N LEU A 111 -3.20 12.42 14.01
CA LEU A 111 -4.30 12.44 13.06
C LEU A 111 -5.64 12.29 13.79
N THR A 112 -6.28 13.42 14.06
CA THR A 112 -7.60 13.48 14.72
C THR A 112 -8.73 13.21 13.73
N TRP A 113 -8.81 11.96 13.26
CA TRP A 113 -9.85 11.54 12.33
C TRP A 113 -11.24 11.87 12.83
N GLU A 114 -11.51 11.79 14.14
CA GLU A 114 -12.84 11.96 14.72
C GLU A 114 -13.41 13.37 14.52
N ASP A 115 -12.55 14.38 14.43
CA ASP A 115 -12.95 15.78 14.31
C ASP A 115 -13.26 16.21 12.87
N LEU A 116 -12.90 15.38 11.88
CA LEU A 116 -13.08 15.73 10.47
C LEU A 116 -14.55 15.69 10.03
N PRO A 117 -14.96 16.58 9.11
CA PRO A 117 -16.27 16.50 8.47
C PRO A 117 -16.50 15.14 7.82
N ARG A 118 -17.72 14.61 7.91
CA ARG A 118 -18.07 13.28 7.38
C ARG A 118 -17.71 13.12 5.91
N LYS A 119 -17.90 14.15 5.09
CA LYS A 119 -17.55 14.15 3.67
C LYS A 119 -16.04 13.98 3.46
N LEU A 120 -15.23 14.74 4.19
CA LEU A 120 -13.78 14.69 4.10
C LEU A 120 -13.22 13.35 4.58
N LYS A 121 -13.79 12.77 5.65
CA LYS A 121 -13.47 11.41 6.10
C LYS A 121 -13.64 10.37 5.00
N PHE A 122 -14.75 10.43 4.26
CA PHE A 122 -14.99 9.50 3.15
C PHE A 122 -13.99 9.68 2.02
N GLN A 123 -13.77 10.92 1.60
CA GLN A 123 -12.81 11.23 0.52
C GLN A 123 -11.40 10.74 0.87
N LEU A 124 -10.97 10.94 2.11
CA LEU A 124 -9.70 10.47 2.64
C LEU A 124 -9.61 8.95 2.71
N ALA A 125 -10.66 8.29 3.17
CA ALA A 125 -10.73 6.83 3.21
C ALA A 125 -10.63 6.23 1.80
N ASP A 126 -11.32 6.82 0.83
CA ASP A 126 -11.28 6.41 -0.58
C ASP A 126 -9.87 6.59 -1.16
N TYR A 127 -9.22 7.72 -0.89
CA TYR A 127 -7.85 7.98 -1.32
C TYR A 127 -6.85 7.01 -0.70
N VAL A 128 -6.91 6.78 0.61
CA VAL A 128 -6.05 5.80 1.30
C VAL A 128 -6.24 4.40 0.70
N ALA A 129 -7.49 4.00 0.46
CA ALA A 129 -7.80 2.71 -0.13
C ALA A 129 -7.31 2.59 -1.58
N ALA A 130 -7.43 3.65 -2.38
CA ALA A 130 -6.94 3.70 -3.75
C ALA A 130 -5.40 3.65 -3.79
N ARG A 131 -4.74 4.42 -2.92
CA ARG A 131 -3.28 4.48 -2.88
C ARG A 131 -2.64 3.18 -2.41
N ARG A 132 -3.25 2.50 -1.42
CA ARG A 132 -2.82 1.15 -1.01
C ARG A 132 -3.00 0.11 -2.12
N ARG A 133 -4.09 0.21 -2.89
CA ARG A 133 -4.31 -0.64 -4.08
C ARG A 133 -3.24 -0.39 -5.15
N GLU A 134 -2.95 0.87 -5.47
CA GLU A 134 -1.95 1.23 -6.46
C GLU A 134 -0.55 0.72 -6.09
N VAL A 135 -0.13 0.89 -4.83
CA VAL A 135 1.14 0.34 -4.35
C VAL A 135 1.15 -1.19 -4.49
N ARG A 136 0.08 -1.86 -4.08
CA ARG A 136 -0.03 -3.33 -4.19
C ARG A 136 0.06 -3.80 -5.64
N PHE A 137 -0.66 -3.19 -6.58
CA PHE A 137 -0.61 -3.58 -7.99
C PHE A 137 0.70 -3.19 -8.68
N GLY A 138 1.30 -2.06 -8.32
CA GLY A 138 2.63 -1.66 -8.81
C GLY A 138 3.74 -2.59 -8.34
N ASP A 139 3.72 -2.98 -7.07
CA ASP A 139 4.64 -3.98 -6.51
C ASP A 139 4.39 -5.37 -7.19
N ALA A 140 3.14 -5.74 -7.48
CA ALA A 140 2.78 -6.93 -8.28
C ALA A 140 3.46 -6.96 -9.65
N GLU A 141 3.32 -5.86 -10.37
CA GLU A 141 3.81 -5.72 -11.73
C GLU A 141 5.35 -5.80 -11.74
N THR A 142 5.98 -5.20 -10.75
CA THR A 142 7.44 -5.22 -10.58
C THR A 142 7.95 -6.64 -10.31
N VAL A 143 7.34 -7.35 -9.35
CA VAL A 143 7.71 -8.74 -9.02
C VAL A 143 7.50 -9.66 -10.22
N ARG A 144 6.40 -9.50 -10.95
CA ARG A 144 6.14 -10.32 -12.14
C ARG A 144 7.09 -10.03 -13.29
N LYS A 145 7.43 -8.76 -13.56
CA LYS A 145 8.45 -8.39 -14.56
C LYS A 145 9.81 -8.99 -14.23
N GLN A 146 10.21 -8.95 -12.96
CA GLN A 146 11.44 -9.58 -12.50
C GLN A 146 11.42 -11.11 -12.69
N ALA A 147 10.30 -11.77 -12.40
CA ALA A 147 10.15 -13.21 -12.60
C ALA A 147 10.23 -13.62 -14.09
N VAL A 148 9.60 -12.85 -14.99
CA VAL A 148 9.68 -13.10 -16.44
C VAL A 148 11.11 -12.90 -16.96
N ALA A 149 11.77 -11.79 -16.57
CA ALA A 149 13.15 -11.54 -16.96
C ALA A 149 14.12 -12.64 -16.47
N ALA A 150 13.93 -13.15 -15.25
CA ALA A 150 14.70 -14.26 -14.71
C ALA A 150 14.49 -15.57 -15.50
N LEU A 151 13.24 -15.86 -15.92
CA LEU A 151 12.92 -17.03 -16.73
C LEU A 151 13.51 -16.94 -18.14
N GLU A 152 13.50 -15.75 -18.76
CA GLU A 152 14.13 -15.51 -20.07
C GLU A 152 15.64 -15.66 -20.01
N LEU A 153 16.29 -15.12 -18.97
CA LEU A 153 17.72 -15.32 -18.70
C LEU A 153 18.07 -16.79 -18.51
N SER A 154 17.23 -17.55 -17.79
CA SER A 154 17.45 -18.99 -17.57
C SER A 154 17.26 -19.87 -18.82
N ARG A 155 16.56 -19.36 -19.85
CA ARG A 155 16.38 -20.04 -21.14
C ARG A 155 17.47 -19.70 -22.16
N ALA A 156 18.23 -18.63 -21.91
CA ALA A 156 19.33 -18.19 -22.77
C ALA A 156 20.68 -18.83 -22.39
N VAL A 157 20.70 -19.67 -21.35
CA VAL A 157 21.83 -20.51 -20.89
C VAL A 157 21.53 -21.95 -21.27
#